data_AF-A0AAW6BQ47-F1
#
_entry.id   AF-A0AAW6BQ47-F1
#
_cell.length_a   1.000
_cell.length_b   1.000
_cell.length_c   1.000
_cell.angle_alpha   90.00
_cell.angle_beta   90.00
_cell.angle_gamma   90.00
#
_symmetry.space_group_name_H-M   'P 1'
#
loop_
_entity.id
_entity.type
_entity.pdbx_description
1 polymer ?
#
loop_
_entity_poly.entity_id
_entity_poly.type
_entity_poly.pdbx_seq_one_letter_code
_entity_poly.pdbx_strand_id
1 'polypeptide(L)'
;MTGVSECSQQRGNLKDNVYTATSPTRAPGTWQILSASGKVVGEEIYSGDIVFLFNLYQNNGGYLGTNGYAPSPELYNIYTADKVARPVETLTWYIFSDTTSGYDGKVRENDVIRFLNGYNSVRGGFLDTCFNATAAGALYNVYTSRLSNRGNGTGTWNLSKAI
;
A
#
# COMPACT_ATOMS: atom_id res chain seq x y z
N MET A 1 -14.66 -17.67 29.06
CA MET A 1 -15.49 -17.13 27.96
C MET A 1 -14.80 -17.51 26.67
N THR A 2 -15.46 -18.38 25.90
CA THR A 2 -15.16 -18.84 24.53
C THR A 2 -14.56 -17.69 23.70
N GLY A 3 -13.40 -17.79 23.06
CA GLY A 3 -13.04 -18.76 22.02
C GLY A 3 -13.19 -18.08 20.66
N VAL A 4 -12.09 -17.63 20.06
CA VAL A 4 -11.97 -17.54 18.59
C VAL A 4 -10.54 -17.85 18.17
N SER A 5 -10.43 -18.97 17.47
CA SER A 5 -9.29 -19.38 16.66
C SER A 5 -9.40 -18.65 15.32
N GLU A 6 -8.61 -17.59 15.10
CA GLU A 6 -8.64 -16.83 13.84
C GLU A 6 -7.25 -16.56 13.21
N CYS A 7 -6.17 -17.16 13.74
CA CYS A 7 -4.83 -16.92 13.19
C CYS A 7 -4.43 -17.90 12.06
N SER A 8 -5.04 -19.09 11.99
CA SER A 8 -4.69 -20.11 10.98
C SER A 8 -5.48 -19.98 9.66
N GLN A 9 -6.66 -19.33 9.66
CA GLN A 9 -7.47 -19.14 8.45
C GLN A 9 -7.02 -17.94 7.59
N GLN A 10 -6.33 -16.94 8.17
CA GLN A 10 -5.93 -15.73 7.45
C GLN A 10 -4.71 -15.90 6.52
N ARG A 11 -4.02 -17.05 6.55
CA ARG A 11 -2.93 -17.33 5.59
C ARG A 11 -3.44 -17.81 4.22
N GLY A 12 -4.69 -18.27 4.11
CA GLY A 12 -5.23 -18.86 2.87
C GLY A 12 -5.54 -17.86 1.74
N ASN A 13 -5.53 -16.55 2.04
CA ASN A 13 -6.05 -15.51 1.15
C ASN A 13 -5.01 -14.43 0.79
N LEU A 14 -3.77 -14.58 1.23
CA LEU A 14 -2.66 -13.71 0.87
C LEU A 14 -1.97 -14.29 -0.36
N LYS A 15 -1.52 -13.43 -1.27
CA LYS A 15 -0.72 -13.83 -2.42
C LYS A 15 0.76 -13.66 -2.13
N ASP A 16 1.22 -12.41 -2.02
CA ASP A 16 2.63 -12.10 -1.93
C ASP A 16 2.94 -11.10 -0.82
N ASN A 17 4.14 -11.20 -0.25
CA ASN A 17 4.72 -10.17 0.61
C ASN A 17 5.24 -9.01 -0.25
N VAL A 18 5.25 -7.79 0.29
CA VAL A 18 5.76 -6.61 -0.42
C VAL A 18 7.03 -6.07 0.24
N TYR A 19 8.04 -5.83 -0.59
CA TYR A 19 9.35 -5.30 -0.21
C TYR A 19 9.81 -4.25 -1.21
N THR A 20 10.73 -3.36 -0.81
CA THR A 20 11.41 -2.47 -1.76
C THR A 20 12.59 -3.16 -2.42
N ALA A 21 13.04 -2.65 -3.57
CA ALA A 21 14.17 -3.18 -4.34
C ALA A 21 15.08 -2.03 -4.81
N THR A 22 16.32 -2.37 -5.21
CA THR A 22 17.32 -1.40 -5.71
C THR A 22 17.02 -0.84 -7.10
N SER A 23 16.14 -1.49 -7.86
CA SER A 23 15.80 -1.09 -9.23
C SER A 23 14.30 -1.02 -9.44
N PRO A 24 13.78 0.05 -10.07
CA PRO A 24 12.37 0.13 -10.47
C PRO A 24 12.01 -0.90 -11.57
N THR A 25 13.00 -1.49 -12.24
CA THR A 25 12.80 -2.45 -13.34
C THR A 25 12.79 -3.92 -12.89
N ARG A 26 12.78 -4.20 -11.58
CA ARG A 26 12.60 -5.59 -11.12
C ARG A 26 11.20 -6.04 -11.53
N ALA A 27 11.12 -6.83 -12.59
CA ALA A 27 9.86 -7.35 -13.06
C ALA A 27 9.23 -8.23 -11.96
N PRO A 28 7.97 -7.99 -11.60
CA PRO A 28 7.09 -6.85 -11.93
C PRO A 28 6.87 -5.96 -10.71
N GLY A 29 7.50 -4.79 -10.72
CA GLY A 29 7.28 -3.68 -9.80
C GLY A 29 6.18 -2.73 -10.25
N THR A 30 5.36 -3.12 -11.23
CA THR A 30 4.31 -2.27 -11.80
C THR A 30 2.99 -2.46 -11.07
N TRP A 31 2.39 -1.33 -10.70
CA TRP A 31 1.10 -1.27 -10.03
C TRP A 31 0.13 -0.43 -10.84
N GLN A 32 -1.12 -0.84 -10.87
CA GLN A 32 -2.23 -0.05 -11.38
C GLN A 32 -2.97 0.60 -10.22
N ILE A 33 -3.22 1.91 -10.34
CA ILE A 33 -4.09 2.63 -9.43
C ILE A 33 -5.52 2.53 -9.95
N LEU A 34 -6.43 2.04 -9.11
CA LEU A 34 -7.85 1.89 -9.42
C LEU A 34 -8.67 2.70 -8.42
N SER A 35 -9.76 3.33 -8.86
CA SER A 35 -10.65 4.01 -7.94
C SER A 35 -11.32 3.04 -6.98
N ALA A 36 -11.36 3.39 -5.69
CA ALA A 36 -12.21 2.74 -4.70
C ALA A 36 -13.48 3.53 -4.38
N SER A 37 -13.64 4.73 -4.97
CA SER A 37 -14.77 5.64 -4.78
C SER A 37 -15.69 5.76 -6.01
N GLY A 38 -15.40 5.02 -7.09
CA GLY A 38 -16.26 4.96 -8.28
C GLY A 38 -15.90 5.92 -9.41
N LYS A 39 -14.71 6.55 -9.38
CA LYS A 39 -14.18 7.31 -10.51
C LYS A 39 -13.99 6.42 -11.73
N VAL A 40 -14.28 6.94 -12.92
CA VAL A 40 -14.09 6.20 -14.17
C VAL A 40 -12.62 6.18 -14.58
N VAL A 41 -12.24 5.21 -15.42
CA VAL A 41 -10.87 5.10 -15.93
C VAL A 41 -10.51 6.34 -16.75
N GLY A 42 -9.34 6.91 -16.47
CA GLY A 42 -8.84 8.12 -17.12
C GLY A 42 -9.16 9.41 -16.38
N GLU A 43 -10.00 9.37 -15.33
CA GLU A 43 -10.19 10.53 -14.46
C GLU A 43 -8.94 10.82 -13.62
N GLU A 44 -8.79 12.10 -13.29
CA GLU A 44 -7.70 12.60 -12.48
C GLU A 44 -7.86 12.16 -11.02
N ILE A 45 -6.74 11.78 -10.42
CA ILE A 45 -6.65 11.47 -8.99
C ILE A 45 -6.36 12.76 -8.24
N TYR A 46 -7.08 12.99 -7.16
CA TYR A 46 -6.90 14.12 -6.27
C TYR A 46 -6.42 13.64 -4.90
N SER A 47 -5.63 14.47 -4.24
CA SER A 47 -5.22 14.27 -2.84
C SER A 47 -6.48 14.10 -1.98
N GLY A 48 -6.53 13.03 -1.20
CA GLY A 48 -7.68 12.60 -0.42
C GLY A 48 -8.56 11.52 -1.07
N ASP A 49 -8.34 11.19 -2.35
CA ASP A 49 -9.06 10.09 -3.01
C ASP A 49 -8.76 8.75 -2.35
N ILE A 50 -9.73 7.84 -2.44
CA ILE A 50 -9.59 6.45 -2.00
C ILE A 50 -9.29 5.59 -3.23
N VAL A 51 -8.18 4.86 -3.17
CA VAL A 51 -7.69 4.04 -4.26
C VAL A 51 -7.43 2.61 -3.80
N PHE A 52 -7.46 1.71 -4.77
CA PHE A 52 -6.85 0.40 -4.71
C PHE A 52 -5.51 0.45 -5.44
N LEU A 53 -4.52 -0.30 -4.95
CA LEU A 53 -3.24 -0.52 -5.63
C LEU A 53 -3.19 -1.98 -6.07
N PHE A 54 -3.32 -2.24 -7.38
CA PHE A 54 -3.33 -3.59 -7.93
C PHE A 54 -1.98 -3.93 -8.56
N ASN A 55 -1.33 -4.98 -8.07
CA ASN A 55 -0.06 -5.45 -8.59
C ASN A 55 -0.28 -6.19 -9.92
N LEU A 56 0.42 -5.75 -10.98
CA LEU A 56 0.34 -6.37 -12.30
C LEU A 56 1.21 -7.63 -12.45
N TYR A 57 1.76 -8.17 -11.36
CA TYR A 57 2.52 -9.41 -11.34
C TYR A 57 1.77 -10.53 -12.03
N GLN A 58 2.28 -10.99 -13.18
CA GLN A 58 1.65 -12.03 -14.02
C GLN A 58 0.16 -11.76 -14.30
N ASN A 59 -0.26 -10.48 -14.32
CA ASN A 59 -1.65 -10.04 -14.41
C ASN A 59 -2.58 -10.58 -13.30
N ASN A 60 -2.02 -11.06 -12.19
CA ASN A 60 -2.76 -11.67 -11.08
C ASN A 60 -2.15 -11.37 -9.69
N GLY A 61 -1.35 -10.31 -9.58
CA GLY A 61 -0.55 -10.01 -8.38
C GLY A 61 -1.38 -9.62 -7.16
N GLY A 62 -2.65 -9.23 -7.33
CA GLY A 62 -3.56 -8.89 -6.24
C GLY A 62 -3.47 -7.44 -5.76
N TYR A 63 -4.29 -7.11 -4.78
CA TYR A 63 -4.48 -5.77 -4.22
C TYR A 63 -3.63 -5.57 -2.97
N LEU A 64 -2.91 -4.45 -2.89
CA LEU A 64 -2.12 -4.08 -1.72
C LEU A 64 -3.03 -3.90 -0.50
N GLY A 65 -2.72 -4.58 0.59
CA GLY A 65 -3.47 -4.41 1.83
C GLY A 65 -2.67 -4.73 3.09
N THR A 66 -3.29 -4.40 4.21
CA THR A 66 -2.78 -4.68 5.55
C THR A 66 -3.26 -6.03 6.05
N ASN A 67 -2.39 -6.79 6.72
CA ASN A 67 -2.78 -8.02 7.42
C ASN A 67 -1.86 -8.37 8.59
N GLY A 68 -2.44 -8.73 9.74
CA GLY A 68 -1.68 -9.15 10.92
C GLY A 68 -0.77 -8.06 11.48
N TYR A 69 -0.30 -8.25 12.71
CA TYR A 69 0.55 -7.26 13.39
C TYR A 69 1.99 -7.30 12.89
N ALA A 70 2.58 -6.12 12.71
CA ALA A 70 4.00 -5.94 12.43
C ALA A 70 4.80 -5.78 13.74
N PRO A 71 6.13 -5.98 13.71
CA PRO A 71 6.99 -5.65 14.84
C PRO A 71 6.94 -4.14 15.16
N SER A 72 6.94 -3.81 16.46
CA SER A 72 7.04 -2.42 16.92
C SER A 72 8.27 -1.73 16.31
N PRO A 73 8.16 -0.46 15.85
CA PRO A 73 7.06 0.50 16.06
C PRO A 73 5.93 0.44 15.02
N GLU A 74 5.99 -0.49 14.07
CA GLU A 74 5.00 -0.63 13.00
C GLU A 74 3.69 -1.25 13.51
N LEU A 75 2.61 -1.07 12.75
CA LEU A 75 1.26 -1.53 13.08
C LEU A 75 0.92 -2.85 12.42
N TYR A 76 0.94 -2.89 11.08
CA TYR A 76 0.50 -4.05 10.30
C TYR A 76 1.47 -4.41 9.19
N ASN A 77 1.52 -5.69 8.86
CA ASN A 77 2.29 -6.16 7.69
C ASN A 77 1.54 -5.85 6.40
N ILE A 78 2.30 -5.76 5.30
CA ILE A 78 1.79 -5.45 3.97
C ILE A 78 1.94 -6.65 3.04
N TYR A 79 0.87 -6.93 2.30
CA TYR A 79 0.78 -8.02 1.33
C TYR A 79 -0.08 -7.63 0.14
N THR A 80 -0.13 -8.49 -0.86
CA THR A 80 -1.20 -8.51 -1.86
C THR A 80 -2.23 -9.60 -1.55
N ALA A 81 -3.48 -9.37 -1.95
CA ALA A 81 -4.56 -10.34 -1.80
C ALA A 81 -5.62 -10.19 -2.92
N ASP A 82 -6.44 -11.23 -3.12
CA ASP A 82 -7.63 -11.08 -3.97
C ASP A 82 -8.64 -10.14 -3.32
N LYS A 83 -9.30 -9.31 -4.15
CA LYS A 83 -10.24 -8.29 -3.67
C LYS A 83 -11.38 -8.89 -2.84
N VAL A 84 -11.90 -10.03 -3.26
CA VAL A 84 -13.04 -10.72 -2.62
C VAL A 84 -12.63 -11.52 -1.39
N ALA A 85 -11.33 -11.71 -1.16
CA ALA A 85 -10.80 -12.58 -0.11
C ALA A 85 -10.53 -11.83 1.21
N ARG A 86 -10.76 -10.51 1.23
CA ARG A 86 -10.42 -9.59 2.33
C ARG A 86 -11.49 -8.52 2.52
N PRO A 87 -11.68 -8.02 3.76
CA PRO A 87 -12.46 -6.82 4.00
C PRO A 87 -11.90 -5.65 3.20
N VAL A 88 -12.78 -4.91 2.51
CA VAL A 88 -12.40 -3.89 1.52
C VAL A 88 -11.55 -2.79 2.14
N GLU A 89 -11.80 -2.42 3.39
CA GLU A 89 -11.08 -1.39 4.12
C GLU A 89 -9.60 -1.75 4.38
N THR A 90 -9.26 -3.05 4.39
CA THR A 90 -7.86 -3.47 4.49
C THR A 90 -7.09 -3.26 3.19
N LEU A 91 -7.81 -3.17 2.06
CA LEU A 91 -7.27 -3.04 0.71
C LEU A 91 -7.33 -1.61 0.15
N THR A 92 -8.03 -0.70 0.82
CA THR A 92 -8.17 0.69 0.38
C THR A 92 -7.12 1.60 1.01
N TRP A 93 -6.73 2.60 0.22
CA TRP A 93 -5.70 3.57 0.60
C TRP A 93 -6.18 4.96 0.24
N TYR A 94 -6.12 5.88 1.19
CA TYR A 94 -6.24 7.31 0.91
C TYR A 94 -4.90 7.78 0.38
N ILE A 95 -4.88 8.36 -0.82
CA ILE A 95 -3.68 8.92 -1.44
C ILE A 95 -3.59 10.41 -1.15
N PHE A 96 -2.44 10.87 -0.67
CA PHE A 96 -2.18 12.28 -0.42
C PHE A 96 -0.96 12.72 -1.20
N SER A 97 -1.00 13.91 -1.79
CA SER A 97 0.21 14.60 -2.23
C SER A 97 0.61 15.64 -1.19
N ASP A 98 1.88 15.67 -0.78
CA ASP A 98 2.42 16.65 0.17
C ASP A 98 2.40 18.06 -0.44
N THR A 99 2.63 18.16 -1.75
CA THR A 99 2.55 19.41 -2.52
C THR A 99 1.91 19.14 -3.87
N THR A 100 1.19 20.12 -4.43
CA THR A 100 0.64 20.01 -5.79
C THR A 100 0.97 21.27 -6.58
N SER A 101 1.23 21.10 -7.87
CA SER A 101 1.49 22.24 -8.77
C SER A 101 0.27 23.15 -8.81
N GLY A 102 0.43 24.42 -8.43
CA GLY A 102 -0.66 25.40 -8.43
C GLY A 102 -1.76 25.14 -7.41
N TYR A 103 -1.54 24.28 -6.40
CA TYR A 103 -2.52 23.93 -5.36
C TYR A 103 -3.83 23.32 -5.88
N ASP A 104 -3.80 22.68 -7.05
CA ASP A 104 -4.99 22.12 -7.68
C ASP A 104 -5.43 20.76 -7.12
N GLY A 105 -4.66 20.22 -6.18
CA GLY A 105 -4.95 18.96 -5.50
C GLY A 105 -4.73 17.72 -6.36
N LYS A 106 -4.32 17.82 -7.63
CA LYS A 106 -4.12 16.66 -8.49
C LYS A 106 -2.82 15.94 -8.14
N VAL A 107 -2.89 14.62 -8.01
CA VAL A 107 -1.74 13.75 -7.81
C VAL A 107 -1.10 13.43 -9.16
N ARG A 108 0.22 13.65 -9.28
CA ARG A 108 0.97 13.49 -10.52
C ARG A 108 2.22 12.64 -10.33
N GLU A 109 2.81 12.25 -11.46
CA GLU A 109 4.18 11.72 -11.46
C GLU A 109 5.13 12.74 -10.84
N ASN A 110 6.15 12.24 -10.14
CA ASN A 110 7.14 13.03 -9.41
C ASN A 110 6.62 13.77 -8.16
N ASP A 111 5.32 13.76 -7.85
CA ASP A 111 4.82 14.26 -6.57
C ASP A 111 5.32 13.39 -5.40
N VAL A 112 5.63 14.03 -4.26
CA VAL A 112 5.84 13.31 -3.01
C VAL A 112 4.47 12.96 -2.44
N ILE A 113 4.17 11.66 -2.40
CA ILE A 113 2.87 11.15 -2.00
C ILE A 113 2.94 10.25 -0.77
N ARG A 114 1.80 10.06 -0.12
CA ARG A 114 1.61 9.18 1.02
C ARG A 114 0.33 8.38 0.88
N PHE A 115 0.32 7.18 1.44
CA PHE A 115 -0.84 6.30 1.45
C PHE A 115 -1.25 6.00 2.89
N LEU A 116 -2.50 6.27 3.26
CA LEU A 116 -3.08 5.93 4.56
C LEU A 116 -4.10 4.80 4.38
N ASN A 117 -3.93 3.70 5.10
CA ASN A 117 -4.79 2.53 4.96
C ASN A 117 -6.17 2.77 5.58
N GLY A 118 -7.23 2.35 4.88
CA GLY A 118 -8.63 2.54 5.29
C GLY A 118 -9.07 1.70 6.50
N TYR A 119 -8.29 0.69 6.90
CA TYR A 119 -8.66 -0.25 7.94
C TYR A 119 -9.03 0.43 9.27
N ASN A 120 -10.04 -0.12 9.94
CA ASN A 120 -10.52 0.34 11.25
C ASN A 120 -10.80 1.85 11.28
N SER A 121 -11.59 2.31 10.29
CA SER A 121 -11.93 3.73 10.12
C SER A 121 -10.69 4.62 10.02
N VAL A 122 -9.82 4.31 9.06
CA VAL A 122 -8.59 5.09 8.77
C VAL A 122 -7.54 5.04 9.88
N ARG A 123 -7.54 3.97 10.69
CA ARG A 123 -6.54 3.71 11.75
C ARG A 123 -5.56 2.60 11.37
N GLY A 124 -5.55 2.19 10.09
CA GLY A 124 -4.64 1.21 9.54
C GLY A 124 -3.19 1.70 9.41
N GLY A 125 -2.98 3.02 9.43
CA GLY A 125 -1.65 3.64 9.38
C GLY A 125 -1.15 3.94 7.97
N PHE A 126 -0.06 4.70 7.88
CA PHE A 126 0.60 5.12 6.65
C PHE A 126 1.54 4.04 6.13
N LEU A 127 1.57 3.82 4.82
CA LEU A 127 2.52 2.92 4.17
C LEU A 127 3.96 3.41 4.39
N ASP A 128 4.78 2.60 5.06
CA ASP A 128 6.13 2.97 5.51
C ASP A 128 7.14 1.84 5.22
N THR A 129 8.38 2.21 4.91
CA THR A 129 9.49 1.26 4.83
C THR A 129 10.22 1.19 6.16
N CYS A 130 10.41 -0.02 6.70
CA CYS A 130 11.14 -0.20 7.95
C CYS A 130 11.86 -1.54 7.97
N PHE A 131 13.02 -1.58 8.65
CA PHE A 131 13.92 -2.73 8.75
C PHE A 131 14.45 -3.26 7.41
N ASN A 132 15.62 -3.89 7.44
CA ASN A 132 16.17 -4.56 6.25
C ASN A 132 15.34 -5.80 5.92
N ALA A 133 15.08 -6.01 4.64
CA ALA A 133 14.46 -7.24 4.16
C ALA A 133 15.49 -8.39 4.17
N THR A 134 15.03 -9.60 4.50
CA THR A 134 15.86 -10.81 4.42
C THR A 134 15.69 -11.54 3.08
N ALA A 135 14.70 -11.14 2.28
CA ALA A 135 14.45 -11.72 0.96
C ALA A 135 15.54 -11.31 -0.04
N ALA A 136 15.99 -12.26 -0.88
CA ALA A 136 17.03 -12.00 -1.86
C ALA A 136 16.63 -10.89 -2.85
N GLY A 137 17.50 -9.89 -3.00
CA GLY A 137 17.28 -8.73 -3.88
C GLY A 137 16.30 -7.67 -3.34
N ALA A 138 15.77 -7.86 -2.13
CA ALA A 138 14.99 -6.85 -1.43
C ALA A 138 15.88 -5.96 -0.55
N LEU A 139 15.48 -4.70 -0.38
CA LEU A 139 16.17 -3.73 0.48
C LEU A 139 15.51 -3.62 1.85
N TYR A 140 14.26 -3.18 1.88
CA TYR A 140 13.51 -2.92 3.11
C TYR A 140 12.17 -3.64 3.09
N ASN A 141 11.69 -3.99 4.28
CA ASN A 141 10.31 -4.44 4.44
C ASN A 141 9.36 -3.24 4.34
N VAL A 142 8.10 -3.53 4.00
CA VAL A 142 7.03 -2.54 3.93
C VAL A 142 5.97 -2.90 4.96
N TYR A 143 5.56 -1.92 5.76
CA TYR A 143 4.58 -2.03 6.84
C TYR A 143 3.62 -0.85 6.80
N THR A 144 2.75 -0.74 7.81
CA THR A 144 2.14 0.54 8.16
C THR A 144 2.66 1.12 9.46
N SER A 145 2.77 2.45 9.51
CA SER A 145 3.16 3.24 10.69
C SER A 145 2.02 4.15 11.14
N ARG A 146 1.98 4.51 12.42
CA ARG A 146 1.06 5.56 12.92
C ARG A 146 1.37 6.95 12.36
N LEU A 147 2.65 7.19 12.08
CA LEU A 147 3.16 8.49 11.65
C LEU A 147 3.56 8.39 10.19
N SER A 148 3.11 9.36 9.38
CA SER A 148 3.46 9.45 7.97
C SER A 148 4.94 9.74 7.74
N ASN A 149 5.63 10.27 8.75
CA ASN A 149 7.04 10.69 8.73
C ASN A 149 7.83 10.07 9.90
N ARG A 150 7.53 8.81 10.26
CA ARG A 150 8.18 8.10 11.38
C ARG A 150 9.71 8.16 11.28
N GLY A 151 10.25 8.00 10.08
CA GLY A 151 11.65 8.28 9.75
C GLY A 151 11.76 9.27 8.60
N ASN A 152 12.96 9.80 8.38
CA ASN A 152 13.22 10.71 7.27
C ASN A 152 13.03 9.95 5.93
N GLY A 153 11.97 10.29 5.21
CA GLY A 153 11.64 9.70 3.90
C GLY A 153 11.03 8.29 3.89
N THR A 154 10.78 7.67 5.05
CA THR A 154 10.35 6.26 5.09
C THR A 154 8.88 6.04 4.68
N GLY A 155 8.05 7.08 4.84
CA GLY A 155 6.62 7.07 4.47
C GLY A 155 6.29 7.91 3.24
N THR A 156 7.31 8.34 2.48
CA THR A 156 7.17 9.14 1.27
C THR A 156 7.38 8.28 0.04
N TRP A 157 6.45 8.36 -0.90
CA TRP A 157 6.44 7.59 -2.13
C TRP A 157 6.36 8.53 -3.33
N ASN A 158 6.63 7.99 -4.52
CA ASN A 158 6.56 8.73 -5.77
C ASN A 158 5.95 7.84 -6.86
N LEU A 159 5.19 8.44 -7.77
CA LEU A 159 4.68 7.74 -8.93
C LEU A 159 5.62 7.96 -10.11
N SER A 160 5.99 6.86 -10.75
CA SER A 160 6.69 6.87 -12.04
C SER A 160 5.94 5.99 -13.02
N LYS A 161 5.92 6.40 -14.28
CA LYS A 161 5.32 5.61 -15.35
C LYS A 161 6.09 4.30 -15.52
N ALA A 162 5.37 3.20 -15.73
CA ALA A 162 5.97 1.97 -16.18
C ALA A 162 6.66 2.16 -17.54
N ILE A 163 7.88 1.63 -17.69
CA ILE A 163 8.67 1.66 -18.92
C ILE A 163 8.28 0.48 -19.80
#